data_AF-A0A2R4DEG9-F1
#
_entry.id   AF-A0A2R4DEG9-F1
#
_cell.length_a   1.000
_cell.length_b   1.000
_cell.length_c   1.000
_cell.angle_alpha   90.00
_cell.angle_beta   90.00
_cell.angle_gamma   90.00
#
_symmetry.space_group_name_H-M   'P 1'
#
loop_
_entity.id
_entity.type
_entity.pdbx_description
1 polymer ?
#
loop_
_entity_poly.entity_id
_entity_poly.type
_entity_poly.pdbx_seq_one_letter_code
_entity_poly.pdbx_strand_id
1 'polypeptide(L)' 'MKSPGQYTEGVVLSPRVEVLFRVMPPALYLALAITEKHEKAERMRIMREIGCSEVEAAKIMTKTSFAYR' A
#
# COMPACT_ATOMS: atom_id res chain seq x y z
N MET A 1 9.98 1.31 -14.86
CA MET A 1 9.15 0.31 -15.58
C MET A 1 7.73 0.41 -15.00
N LYS A 2 6.67 0.55 -15.81
CA LYS A 2 5.28 0.54 -15.30
C LYS A 2 4.97 -0.85 -14.74
N SER A 3 4.43 -0.93 -13.53
CA SER A 3 4.10 -2.20 -12.86
C SER A 3 2.58 -2.36 -12.78
N PRO A 4 1.96 -3.13 -13.68
CA PRO A 4 0.51 -3.32 -13.72
C PRO A 4 -0.05 -3.80 -12.37
N GLY A 5 -1.19 -3.25 -11.96
CA GLY A 5 -1.90 -3.67 -10.75
C GLY A 5 -1.36 -3.11 -9.42
N GLN A 6 -0.31 -2.28 -9.44
CA GLN A 6 0.14 -1.60 -8.23
C GLN A 6 -0.70 -0.37 -7.93
N TYR A 7 -0.86 0.53 -8.90
CA TYR A 7 -1.66 1.75 -8.84
C TYR A 7 -2.45 1.91 -10.15
N THR A 8 -3.54 2.67 -10.09
CA THR A 8 -4.22 3.20 -11.28
C THR A 8 -3.70 4.61 -11.54
N GLU A 9 -3.26 4.90 -12.76
CA GLU A 9 -2.88 6.26 -13.15
C GLU A 9 -4.09 6.97 -13.77
N GLY A 10 -4.29 8.23 -13.39
CA GLY A 10 -5.30 9.10 -13.97
C GLY A 10 -4.70 10.44 -14.40
N VAL A 11 -5.27 11.04 -15.43
CA VAL A 11 -4.87 12.36 -15.92
C VAL A 11 -6.08 13.27 -15.87
N VAL A 12 -5.92 14.46 -15.29
CA VAL A 12 -6.87 15.57 -15.42
C VAL A 12 -6.26 16.58 -16.37
N LEU A 13 -6.94 16.83 -17.50
CA LEU A 13 -6.60 17.90 -18.43
C LEU A 13 -7.75 18.88 -18.48
N SER A 14 -7.46 20.14 -18.14
CA SER A 14 -8.38 21.26 -18.23
C SER A 14 -7.61 22.54 -18.54
N PRO A 15 -8.26 23.60 -19.03
CA PRO A 15 -7.58 24.85 -19.39
C PRO A 15 -6.80 25.54 -18.25
N ARG A 16 -7.04 25.15 -16.99
CA ARG A 16 -6.41 25.74 -15.80
C ARG A 16 -5.60 24.75 -14.97
N VAL A 17 -5.79 23.46 -15.19
CA VAL A 17 -5.21 22.39 -14.37
C VAL A 17 -4.85 21.22 -15.28
N GLU A 18 -3.57 20.88 -15.29
CA GLU A 18 -3.03 19.67 -15.88
C GLU A 18 -2.31 18.89 -14.79
N VAL A 19 -2.81 17.71 -14.43
CA VAL A 19 -2.27 16.89 -13.34
C VAL A 19 -2.28 15.43 -13.71
N LEU A 20 -1.15 14.77 -13.45
CA LEU A 20 -1.02 13.32 -13.39
C LEU A 20 -1.14 12.88 -11.93
N PHE A 21 -2.04 11.95 -11.65
CA PHE A 21 -2.18 11.39 -10.31
C PHE A 21 -2.13 9.86 -10.34
N ARG A 22 -1.71 9.28 -9.21
CA ARG A 22 -1.67 7.84 -8.99
C ARG A 22 -2.61 7.48 -7.84
N VAL A 23 -3.59 6.64 -8.13
CA VAL A 23 -4.50 6.05 -7.15
C VAL A 23 -3.90 4.75 -6.66
N MET A 24 -3.68 4.66 -5.36
CA MET A 24 -3.18 3.45 -4.70
C MET A 24 -4.34 2.76 -3.97
N PRO A 25 -4.33 1.42 -3.84
CA PRO A 25 -5.34 0.72 -3.06
C PRO A 25 -5.41 1.28 -1.62
N PRO A 26 -6.58 1.71 -1.12
CA PRO A 26 -6.71 2.33 0.19
C PRO A 26 -6.16 1.47 1.32
N ALA A 27 -6.38 0.15 1.23
CA ALA A 27 -5.95 -0.82 2.21
C ALA A 27 -4.43 -0.83 2.42
N LEU A 28 -3.63 -0.59 1.36
CA LEU A 28 -2.18 -0.47 1.46
C LEU A 28 -1.75 0.81 2.20
N TYR A 29 -2.42 1.93 1.91
CA TYR A 29 -2.17 3.19 2.61
C TYR A 29 -2.49 3.08 4.09
N LEU A 30 -3.61 2.44 4.43
CA LEU A 30 -3.99 2.18 5.82
C LEU A 30 -2.97 1.27 6.50
N ALA A 31 -2.58 0.16 5.88
CA ALA A 31 -1.58 -0.75 6.43
C ALA A 31 -0.21 -0.08 6.70
N LEU A 32 0.17 0.91 5.90
CA LEU A 32 1.39 1.69 6.09
C LEU A 32 1.22 2.81 7.13
N ALA A 33 0.04 3.44 7.20
CA ALA A 33 -0.26 4.52 8.12
C ALA A 33 -0.59 4.05 9.54
N ILE A 34 -0.83 2.76 9.73
CA ILE A 34 -1.13 2.14 11.02
C ILE A 34 0.02 2.36 12.02
N THR A 35 -0.33 2.90 13.20
CA THR A 35 0.60 3.22 14.30
C THR A 35 0.42 2.34 15.54
N GLU A 36 -0.56 1.43 15.54
CA GLU A 36 -0.83 0.54 16.67
C GLU A 36 0.35 -0.42 16.92
N LYS A 37 0.70 -0.59 18.21
CA LYS A 37 1.92 -1.33 18.60
C LYS A 37 1.91 -2.78 18.11
N HIS A 38 0.76 -3.44 18.17
CA HIS A 38 0.60 -4.84 17.79
C HIS A 38 0.73 -5.04 16.27
N GLU A 39 0.12 -4.17 15.47
CA GLU A 39 0.21 -4.21 14.00
C GLU A 39 1.61 -3.87 13.50
N LYS A 40 2.31 -2.93 14.17
CA LYS A 40 3.72 -2.64 13.89
C LYS A 40 4.62 -3.83 14.23
N ALA A 41 4.37 -4.50 15.34
CA ALA A 41 5.13 -5.69 15.72
C ALA A 41 4.93 -6.85 14.72
N GLU A 42 3.70 -7.06 14.26
CA GLU A 42 3.40 -8.07 13.24
C GLU A 42 4.08 -7.77 11.91
N ARG A 43 4.04 -6.52 11.45
CA ARG A 43 4.75 -6.11 10.25
C ARG A 43 6.27 -6.29 10.37
N MET A 44 6.85 -5.92 11.51
CA MET A 44 8.28 -6.15 11.80
C MET A 44 8.64 -7.63 11.82
N ARG A 45 7.75 -8.50 12.33
CA ARG A 45 7.92 -9.94 12.32
C ARG A 45 7.97 -10.47 10.88
N ILE A 46 6.99 -10.09 10.04
CA ILE A 46 6.94 -10.45 8.62
C ILE A 46 8.20 -10.00 7.88
N MET A 47 8.66 -8.76 8.11
CA MET A 47 9.89 -8.25 7.49
C MET A 47 11.12 -9.08 7.86
N ARG A 48 11.24 -9.52 9.13
CA ARG A 48 12.36 -10.36 9.59
C ARG A 48 12.29 -11.78 9.05
N GLU A 49 11.11 -12.38 9.02
CA GLU A 49 10.90 -13.75 8.58
C GLU A 49 11.08 -13.91 7.07
N ILE A 50 10.58 -12.95 6.29
CA ILE A 50 10.58 -13.01 4.81
C ILE A 50 11.77 -12.26 4.21
N GLY A 51 12.42 -11.37 4.98
CA GLY A 51 13.50 -10.52 4.50
C GLY A 51 13.02 -9.48 3.48
N CYS A 52 11.78 -9.02 3.60
CA CYS A 52 11.14 -8.12 2.63
C CYS A 52 11.09 -6.66 3.11
N SER A 53 10.79 -5.76 2.19
CA SER A 53 10.61 -4.34 2.51
C SER A 53 9.34 -4.08 3.32
N GLU A 54 9.29 -2.93 3.99
CA GLU A 54 8.13 -2.51 4.79
C GLU A 54 6.83 -2.46 3.97
N VAL A 55 6.92 -2.03 2.71
CA VAL A 55 5.78 -1.96 1.78
C VAL A 55 5.29 -3.36 1.39
N GLU A 56 6.20 -4.31 1.18
CA GLU A 56 5.83 -5.69 0.88
C GLU A 56 5.21 -6.38 2.09
N ALA A 57 5.78 -6.19 3.28
CA ALA A 57 5.20 -6.67 4.52
C ALA A 57 3.80 -6.08 4.77
N ALA A 58 3.59 -4.79 4.50
CA ALA A 58 2.28 -4.16 4.58
C ALA A 58 1.28 -4.76 3.56
N LYS A 59 1.70 -5.03 2.32
CA LYS A 59 0.87 -5.71 1.31
C LYS A 59 0.46 -7.12 1.75
N ILE A 60 1.37 -7.87 2.37
CA ILE A 60 1.10 -9.22 2.89
C ILE A 60 0.08 -9.14 4.04
N MET A 61 0.32 -8.24 5.01
CA MET A 61 -0.59 -7.99 6.13
C MET A 61 -1.99 -7.55 5.66
N THR A 62 -2.06 -6.73 4.61
CA THR A 62 -3.33 -6.27 4.01
C THR A 62 -4.11 -7.44 3.40
N LYS A 63 -3.45 -8.33 2.65
CA LYS A 63 -4.11 -9.52 2.08
C LYS A 63 -4.67 -10.43 3.17
N THR A 64 -3.97 -10.57 4.29
CA THR A 64 -4.44 -11.39 5.41
C THR A 64 -5.57 -10.71 6.18
N SER A 65 -5.51 -9.41 6.42
CA SER A 65 -6.48 -8.71 7.30
C SER A 65 -7.78 -8.35 6.59
N PHE A 66 -7.74 -8.02 5.29
CA PHE A 66 -8.93 -7.66 4.50
C PHE A 66 -9.59 -8.84 3.77
N ALA A 67 -8.97 -10.03 3.71
CA ALA A 67 -9.61 -11.22 3.16
C ALA A 67 -10.56 -11.92 4.16
N TYR A 68 -10.53 -11.54 5.43
CA TYR A 68 -11.34 -12.12 6.52
C TYR A 68 -12.28 -11.11 7.20
N ARG A 69 -12.46 -9.92 6.60
CA ARG A 69 -13.51 -8.96 6.94
C ARG A 69 -14.39 -8.75 5.72
#